data_AF-A0A7G7T2A6-F1
#
_entry.id   AF-A0A7G7T2A6-F1
#
_cell.length_a   1.000
_cell.length_b   1.000
_cell.length_c   1.000
_cell.angle_alpha   90.00
_cell.angle_beta   90.00
_cell.angle_gamma   90.00
#
_symmetry.space_group_name_H-M   'P 1'
#
loop_
_entity.id
_entity.type
_entity.pdbx_description
1 polymer ?
#
loop_
_entity_poly.entity_id
_entity_poly.type
_entity_poly.pdbx_seq_one_letter_code
_entity_poly.pdbx_strand_id
1 'polypeptide(L)' 'MKSARAVSSFRSPHAVTVAVPVEVGNDIEKMHKVTREILGRLGCAACHSGFDLRFVIERDFRVNPALEIEGFAPRIGP' A
#
# COMPACT_ATOMS: atom_id res chain seq x y z
N MET A 1 13.08 19.52 -32.42
CA MET A 1 13.68 18.33 -31.80
C MET A 1 13.15 18.25 -30.37
N LYS A 2 12.59 17.09 -29.97
CA LYS A 2 11.61 16.98 -28.86
C LYS A 2 12.28 17.16 -27.49
N SER A 3 11.82 18.14 -26.73
CA SER A 3 12.11 18.29 -25.31
C SER A 3 11.48 17.12 -24.54
N ALA A 4 12.31 16.22 -24.03
CA ALA A 4 11.86 15.20 -23.09
C ALA A 4 11.52 15.91 -21.78
N ARG A 5 10.22 16.02 -21.48
CA ARG A 5 9.76 16.36 -20.13
C ARG A 5 10.32 15.31 -19.19
N ALA A 6 11.32 15.70 -18.40
CA ALA A 6 11.71 14.93 -17.23
C ALA A 6 10.46 14.79 -16.35
N VAL A 7 9.86 13.60 -16.34
CA VAL A 7 8.92 13.22 -15.29
C VAL A 7 9.77 13.11 -14.05
N SER A 8 9.95 14.23 -13.35
CA SER A 8 10.59 14.26 -12.04
C SER A 8 9.79 13.31 -11.16
N SER A 9 10.32 12.12 -10.94
CA SER A 9 9.73 11.18 -10.01
C SER A 9 9.91 11.79 -8.62
N PHE A 10 8.92 12.54 -8.15
CA PHE A 10 8.74 12.90 -6.76
C PHE A 10 8.47 11.62 -5.95
N ARG A 11 9.47 10.75 -5.86
CA ARG A 11 9.53 9.70 -4.87
C ARG A 11 10.01 10.40 -3.60
N SER A 12 9.08 10.66 -2.69
CA SER A 12 9.45 10.99 -1.33
C SER A 12 10.40 9.88 -0.84
N PRO A 13 11.57 10.20 -0.28
CA PRO A 13 12.48 9.18 0.27
C PRO A 13 11.83 8.41 1.42
N HIS A 14 10.70 8.90 1.95
CA HIS A 14 9.91 8.29 3.01
C HIS A 14 8.55 7.77 2.53
N ALA A 15 8.39 7.53 1.22
CA ALA A 15 7.18 6.94 0.68
C ALA A 15 7.06 5.46 1.06
N VAL A 16 5.94 5.10 1.68
CA VAL A 16 5.57 3.72 2.01
C VAL A 16 4.32 3.39 1.22
N THR A 17 4.42 2.41 0.32
CA THR A 17 3.25 1.93 -0.42
C THR A 17 2.59 0.81 0.37
N VAL A 18 1.29 0.94 0.59
CA VAL A 18 0.49 -0.01 1.37
C VAL A 18 -0.61 -0.53 0.47
N ALA A 19 -0.53 -1.80 0.11
CA ALA A 19 -1.62 -2.47 -0.58
C ALA A 19 -2.70 -2.82 0.46
N VAL A 20 -3.95 -2.45 0.18
CA VAL A 20 -5.10 -2.69 1.05
C VAL A 20 -6.22 -3.38 0.28
N PRO A 21 -6.81 -4.47 0.81
CA PRO A 21 -7.96 -5.11 0.20
C PRO A 21 -9.15 -4.15 0.07
N VAL A 22 -10.03 -4.37 -0.92
CA VAL A 22 -11.23 -3.54 -1.13
C VAL A 22 -12.11 -3.47 0.13
N GLU A 23 -12.27 -4.58 0.84
CA GLU A 23 -13.04 -4.67 2.09
C GLU A 23 -12.44 -3.90 3.27
N VAL A 24 -11.14 -3.58 3.20
CA VAL A 24 -10.43 -2.75 4.16
C VAL A 24 -10.46 -1.29 3.69
N GLY A 25 -10.15 -1.05 2.41
CA GLY A 25 -10.11 0.29 1.81
C GLY A 25 -11.46 1.03 1.83
N ASN A 26 -12.58 0.30 1.77
CA ASN A 26 -13.93 0.86 1.83
C ASN A 26 -14.49 0.99 3.26
N ASP A 27 -13.69 0.67 4.29
CA ASP A 27 -14.10 0.70 5.69
C ASP A 27 -13.18 1.64 6.49
N ILE A 28 -13.75 2.75 6.95
CA ILE A 28 -12.99 3.81 7.61
C ILE A 28 -12.38 3.35 8.94
N GLU A 29 -13.06 2.49 9.70
CA GLU A 29 -12.57 1.99 10.97
C GLU A 29 -11.38 1.05 10.76
N LYS A 30 -11.48 0.17 9.76
CA LYS A 30 -10.37 -0.72 9.37
C LYS A 30 -9.18 0.08 8.85
N MET A 31 -9.41 1.13 8.05
CA MET A 31 -8.34 2.00 7.58
C MET A 31 -7.64 2.74 8.73
N HIS A 32 -8.37 3.23 9.72
CA HIS A 32 -7.77 3.83 10.92
C HIS A 32 -6.92 2.83 11.69
N LYS A 33 -7.42 1.60 11.88
CA LYS A 33 -6.68 0.53 12.55
C LYS A 33 -5.38 0.20 11.80
N VAL A 34 -5.45 -0.03 10.50
CA VAL A 34 -4.28 -0.35 9.66
C VAL A 34 -3.27 0.80 9.68
N THR A 35 -3.73 2.04 9.57
CA THR A 35 -2.87 3.23 9.62
C THR A 35 -2.13 3.30 10.95
N ARG A 36 -2.83 3.13 12.07
CA ARG A 36 -2.23 3.14 13.42
C ARG A 36 -1.16 2.06 13.58
N GLU A 37 -1.45 0.84 13.12
CA GLU A 37 -0.51 -0.29 13.19
C GLU A 37 0.76 -0.02 12.36
N ILE A 38 0.60 0.51 11.14
CA ILE A 38 1.73 0.86 10.27
C ILE A 38 2.57 1.97 10.91
N LEU A 39 1.92 3.04 11.38
CA LEU A 39 2.60 4.15 12.04
C LEU A 39 3.30 3.72 13.34
N GLY A 40 2.73 2.78 14.08
CA GLY A 40 3.36 2.17 15.25
C GLY A 40 4.67 1.47 14.89
N ARG A 41 4.71 0.77 13.76
CA ARG A 41 5.95 0.15 13.24
C ARG A 41 6.95 1.17 12.73
N LEU A 42 6.50 2.32 12.26
CA LEU A 42 7.34 3.43 11.78
C LEU A 42 7.84 4.35 12.91
N GLY A 43 7.28 4.23 14.13
CA GLY A 43 7.83 4.81 15.35
C GLY A 43 6.81 5.54 16.24
N CYS A 44 5.79 6.16 15.68
CA CYS A 44 4.73 6.85 16.44
C CYS A 44 3.36 6.49 15.87
N ALA A 45 2.57 5.69 16.60
CA ALA A 45 1.24 5.24 16.17
C ALA A 45 0.21 6.37 15.91
N ALA A 46 0.50 7.60 16.34
CA ALA A 46 -0.37 8.77 16.19
C ALA A 46 0.17 9.83 15.22
N CYS A 47 1.35 9.62 14.61
CA CYS A 47 2.04 10.64 13.84
C CYS A 47 2.25 10.18 12.38
N HIS A 48 1.72 10.91 11.41
CA HIS A 48 2.11 10.74 9.99
C HIS A 48 3.41 11.49 9.65
N SER A 49 3.87 12.38 10.52
CA SER A 49 5.01 13.25 10.29
C SER A 49 6.27 12.44 9.95
N GLY A 50 6.86 12.72 8.79
CA GLY A 50 8.07 12.05 8.32
C GLY A 50 7.84 10.89 7.35
N PHE A 51 6.59 10.45 7.11
CA PHE A 51 6.28 9.38 6.16
C PHE A 51 5.14 9.77 5.21
N ASP A 52 5.24 9.30 3.96
CA ASP A 52 4.21 9.46 2.93
C ASP A 52 3.55 8.09 2.70
N LEU A 53 2.44 7.81 3.39
CA LEU A 53 1.69 6.56 3.24
C LEU A 53 0.81 6.62 1.99
N ARG A 54 1.10 5.74 1.04
CA ARG A 54 0.36 5.62 -0.23
C ARG A 54 -0.46 4.35 -0.22
N PHE A 55 -1.72 4.47 0.16
CA PHE A 55 -2.66 3.37 0.13
C PHE A 55 -3.10 3.11 -1.32
N VAL A 56 -2.90 1.87 -1.75
CA VAL A 56 -3.35 1.37 -3.05
C VAL A 56 -4.40 0.31 -2.77
N ILE A 57 -5.63 0.56 -3.24
CA ILE A 57 -6.68 -0.46 -3.19
C ILE A 57 -6.27 -1.56 -4.15
N GLU A 58 -5.93 -2.69 -3.57
CA GLU A 58 -5.24 -3.77 -4.23
C GLU A 58 -6.18 -4.48 -5.22
N ARG A 59 -5.67 -4.70 -6.44
CA ARG A 59 -6.26 -5.57 -7.47
C ARG A 59 -5.24 -6.65 -7.81
N ASP A 60 -4.77 -7.33 -6.78
CA ASP A 60 -3.70 -8.31 -6.95
C ASP A 60 -4.26 -9.63 -7.44
N PHE A 61 -3.76 -10.02 -8.61
CA PHE A 61 -3.95 -11.33 -9.20
C PHE A 61 -2.78 -12.20 -8.75
N ARG A 62 -3.03 -13.21 -7.93
CA ARG A 62 -1.99 -14.14 -7.55
C ARG A 62 -1.83 -15.15 -8.68
N VAL A 63 -0.66 -15.19 -9.29
CA VAL A 63 -0.37 -16.18 -10.35
C VAL A 63 0.46 -17.29 -9.74
N ASN A 64 -0.04 -18.52 -9.79
CA ASN A 64 0.70 -19.68 -9.29
C ASN A 64 1.69 -20.21 -10.37
N PRO A 65 2.61 -21.13 -10.03
CA PRO A 65 3.56 -21.70 -11.01
C PRO A 65 2.90 -22.46 -12.17
N ALA A 66 1.63 -22.82 -12.04
CA ALA A 66 0.81 -23.42 -13.10
C ALA A 66 0.12 -22.37 -14.00
N LEU A 67 0.44 -21.07 -13.82
CA LEU A 67 -0.14 -19.92 -14.52
C LEU A 67 -1.62 -19.68 -14.22
N GLU A 68 -2.13 -20.22 -13.12
CA GLU A 68 -3.50 -19.98 -12.70
C GLU A 68 -3.59 -18.70 -11.87
N ILE A 69 -4.67 -17.95 -12.11
CA ILE A 69 -4.98 -16.73 -11.39
C ILE A 69 -5.80 -17.09 -10.16
N GLU A 70 -5.13 -17.18 -9.02
CA GLU A 70 -5.76 -17.22 -7.72
C GLU A 70 -6.28 -15.81 -7.39
N GLY A 71 -7.59 -15.72 -7.09
CA GLY A 71 -8.16 -14.53 -6.48
C GLY A 71 -7.49 -14.23 -5.13
N PHE A 72 -7.75 -13.06 -4.57
CA PHE A 72 -7.20 -12.64 -3.29
C PHE A 72 -7.50 -13.68 -2.19
N ALA A 73 -6.52 -14.54 -1.91
CA ALA A 73 -6.46 -15.30 -0.68
C ALA A 73 -5.62 -14.45 0.28
N PRO A 74 -6.20 -13.90 1.36
CA PRO A 74 -5.43 -13.12 2.32
C PRO A 74 -4.27 -13.99 2.81
N ARG A 75 -3.05 -13.44 2.79
CA ARG A 75 -1.88 -14.07 3.41
C ARG A 75 -2.04 -14.02 4.93
N ILE A 76 -2.97 -14.80 5.45
CA ILE A 76 -2.98 -15.15 6.86
C ILE A 76 -2.06 -16.37 6.96
N GLY A 77 -0.83 -16.13 7.40
CA GLY A 77 0.06 -17.21 7.74
C GLY A 77 1.27 -16.75 8.57
N PRO A 78 1.67 -17.53 9.59
CA PRO A 78 0.94 -18.66 10.20
C PRO A 78 -0.24 -18.21 11.07
#